data_AF-Q46ED7-F1
#
_entry.id   AF-Q46ED7-F1
#
_cell.length_a   1.000
_cell.length_b   1.000
_cell.length_c   1.000
_cell.angle_alpha   90.00
_cell.angle_beta   90.00
_cell.angle_gamma   90.00
#
_symmetry.space_group_name_H-M   'P 1'
#
loop_
_entity.id
_entity.type
_entity.pdbx_description
1 polymer ?
#
loop_
_entity_poly.entity_id
_entity_poly.type
_entity_poly.pdbx_seq_one_letter_code
_entity_poly.pdbx_strand_id
1 'polypeptide(L)'
;MIHRALELTSKLNTSVLDEDEIRSLFSELIGSDVYDSFWVIPPFYTDFGRNIKVGKNVFINHACTFMDRGGVLTIEDDVKIGPKVNLITSNHPLNPSHRRAIMSTPIWVKRNVLIGAAATVFTRCNYRRKLCLGSCSCRYA
;
A
#
# COMPACT_ATOMS: atom_id res chain seq x y z
N MET A 1 -16.42 3.38 5.94
CA MET A 1 -15.08 3.35 5.30
C MET A 1 -14.55 1.92 5.17
N ILE A 2 -14.35 1.18 6.27
CA ILE A 2 -13.84 -0.21 6.23
C ILE A 2 -14.74 -1.16 5.43
N HIS A 3 -16.05 -1.19 5.69
CA HIS A 3 -16.96 -2.12 5.01
C HIS A 3 -16.93 -1.96 3.48
N ARG A 4 -16.91 -0.72 2.99
CA ARG A 4 -16.75 -0.42 1.57
C ARG A 4 -15.44 -0.98 1.01
N ALA A 5 -14.32 -0.77 1.71
CA ALA A 5 -13.03 -1.28 1.27
C ALA A 5 -13.03 -2.82 1.22
N LEU A 6 -13.66 -3.48 2.20
CA LEU A 6 -13.83 -4.93 2.23
C LEU A 6 -14.70 -5.44 1.07
N GLU A 7 -15.82 -4.77 0.77
CA GLU A 7 -16.69 -5.13 -0.35
C GLU A 7 -15.94 -5.02 -1.69
N LEU A 8 -15.26 -3.90 -1.93
CA LEU A 8 -14.54 -3.66 -3.18
C LEU A 8 -13.33 -4.58 -3.34
N THR A 9 -12.55 -4.80 -2.27
CA THR A 9 -11.43 -5.76 -2.32
C THR A 9 -11.92 -7.19 -2.47
N SER A 10 -13.04 -7.57 -1.85
CA SER A 10 -13.66 -8.89 -2.07
C SER A 10 -14.04 -9.07 -3.54
N LYS A 11 -14.72 -8.08 -4.13
CA LYS A 11 -15.07 -8.10 -5.55
C LYS A 11 -13.83 -8.20 -6.44
N LEU A 12 -12.82 -7.37 -6.19
CA LEU A 12 -11.55 -7.35 -6.92
C LEU A 12 -10.83 -8.71 -6.85
N ASN A 13 -10.91 -9.40 -5.72
CA ASN A 13 -10.16 -10.63 -5.48
C ASN A 13 -10.86 -11.91 -5.94
N THR A 14 -12.17 -11.85 -6.21
CA THR A 14 -12.99 -13.04 -6.49
C THR A 14 -13.66 -13.04 -7.86
N SER A 15 -13.76 -11.86 -8.50
CA SER A 15 -14.40 -11.74 -9.81
C SER A 15 -13.40 -12.03 -10.94
N VAL A 16 -13.91 -12.51 -12.07
CA VAL A 16 -13.15 -12.51 -13.33
C VAL A 16 -13.29 -11.13 -13.94
N LEU A 17 -12.18 -10.39 -14.00
CA LEU A 17 -12.14 -8.98 -14.44
C LEU A 17 -11.04 -8.80 -15.47
N ASP A 18 -11.28 -7.93 -16.45
CA ASP A 18 -10.23 -7.44 -17.33
C ASP A 18 -9.42 -6.29 -16.69
N GLU A 19 -8.42 -5.77 -17.41
CA GLU A 19 -7.55 -4.71 -16.91
C GLU A 19 -8.28 -3.38 -16.68
N ASP A 20 -9.27 -3.05 -17.51
CA ASP A 20 -10.04 -1.81 -17.38
C ASP A 20 -10.98 -1.88 -16.17
N GLU A 21 -11.63 -3.03 -15.97
CA GLU A 21 -12.48 -3.29 -14.82
C GLU A 21 -11.69 -3.28 -13.50
N ILE A 22 -10.49 -3.86 -13.49
CA ILE A 22 -9.57 -3.80 -12.35
C ILE A 22 -9.21 -2.35 -12.02
N ARG A 23 -8.83 -1.55 -13.03
CA ARG A 23 -8.48 -0.13 -12.84
C ARG A 23 -9.68 0.68 -12.34
N SER A 24 -10.87 0.42 -12.87
CA SER A 24 -12.11 1.07 -12.44
C SER A 24 -12.43 0.76 -10.97
N LEU A 25 -12.41 -0.53 -10.58
CA LEU A 25 -12.65 -0.94 -9.20
C LEU A 25 -11.57 -0.42 -8.24
N PHE A 26 -10.31 -0.39 -8.66
CA PHE A 26 -9.23 0.14 -7.85
C PHE A 26 -9.34 1.67 -7.69
N SER A 27 -9.70 2.39 -8.76
CA SER A 27 -9.98 3.83 -8.70
C SER A 27 -11.12 4.13 -7.74
N GLU A 28 -12.18 3.32 -7.78
CA GLU A 28 -13.26 3.40 -6.82
C GLU A 28 -12.73 3.14 -5.39
N LEU A 29 -11.96 2.08 -5.17
CA LEU A 29 -11.40 1.72 -3.87
C LEU A 29 -10.63 2.89 -3.24
N ILE A 30 -9.69 3.49 -3.99
CA ILE A 30 -8.85 4.60 -3.51
C ILE A 30 -9.56 5.96 -3.57
N GLY A 31 -10.64 6.08 -4.33
CA GLY A 31 -11.43 7.30 -4.43
C GLY A 31 -10.85 8.37 -5.35
N SER A 32 -9.98 7.98 -6.27
CA SER A 32 -9.34 8.82 -7.28
C SER A 32 -8.98 7.97 -8.49
N ASP A 33 -9.00 8.58 -9.67
CA ASP A 33 -8.65 7.87 -10.89
C ASP A 33 -7.19 7.40 -10.88
N VAL A 34 -6.97 6.17 -11.30
CA VAL A 34 -5.64 5.66 -11.65
C VAL A 34 -5.33 5.93 -13.12
N TYR A 35 -4.05 6.04 -13.45
CA TYR A 35 -3.61 6.18 -14.83
C TYR A 35 -3.77 4.88 -15.62
N ASP A 36 -3.85 4.96 -16.95
CA ASP A 36 -3.92 3.77 -17.82
C ASP A 36 -2.72 2.83 -17.66
N SER A 37 -1.58 3.41 -17.30
CA SER A 37 -0.34 2.68 -16.99
C SER A 37 -0.34 1.93 -15.64
N PHE A 38 -1.38 2.07 -14.82
CA PHE A 38 -1.46 1.40 -13.52
C PHE A 38 -1.86 -0.06 -13.68
N TRP A 39 -1.17 -0.94 -12.98
CA TRP A 39 -1.51 -2.35 -12.96
C TRP A 39 -1.40 -2.90 -11.55
N VAL A 40 -2.48 -3.50 -11.06
CA VAL A 40 -2.50 -4.36 -9.88
C VAL A 40 -2.92 -5.77 -10.27
N ILE A 41 -2.22 -6.78 -9.74
CA ILE A 41 -2.61 -8.19 -9.88
C ILE A 41 -3.32 -8.59 -8.59
N PRO A 42 -4.62 -8.91 -8.62
CA PRO A 42 -5.31 -9.46 -7.47
C PRO A 42 -4.74 -10.83 -7.05
N PRO A 43 -4.86 -11.24 -5.77
CA PRO A 43 -5.59 -10.54 -4.74
C PRO A 43 -4.83 -9.34 -4.15
N PHE A 44 -5.56 -8.32 -3.74
CA PHE A 44 -5.07 -7.12 -3.08
C PHE A 44 -5.88 -6.84 -1.80
N TYR A 45 -5.21 -6.32 -0.77
CA TYR A 45 -5.82 -6.08 0.53
C TYR A 45 -5.50 -4.67 1.05
N THR A 46 -6.48 -4.03 1.67
CA THR A 46 -6.31 -2.71 2.31
C THR A 46 -7.32 -2.51 3.45
N ASP A 47 -7.04 -1.59 4.37
CA ASP A 47 -7.95 -1.26 5.46
C ASP A 47 -9.09 -0.35 4.97
N PHE A 48 -8.72 0.78 4.35
CA PHE A 48 -9.66 1.82 3.91
C PHE A 48 -9.60 2.06 2.40
N GLY A 49 -8.44 1.85 1.77
CA GLY A 49 -8.17 2.20 0.37
C GLY A 49 -8.02 3.70 0.12
N ARG A 50 -8.86 4.54 0.75
CA ARG A 50 -8.93 6.00 0.52
C ARG A 50 -7.69 6.79 0.91
N ASN A 51 -6.77 6.21 1.68
CA ASN A 51 -5.50 6.88 2.03
C ASN A 51 -4.36 6.48 1.09
N ILE A 52 -4.61 5.62 0.10
CA ILE A 52 -3.64 5.21 -0.91
C ILE A 52 -3.65 6.24 -2.05
N LYS A 53 -2.47 6.70 -2.44
CA LYS A 53 -2.25 7.57 -3.60
C LYS A 53 -1.23 6.92 -4.52
N VAL A 54 -1.55 6.83 -5.81
CA VAL A 54 -0.74 6.11 -6.80
C VAL A 54 -0.39 7.03 -7.97
N GLY A 55 0.88 6.98 -8.38
CA GLY A 55 1.41 7.70 -9.54
C GLY A 55 1.23 6.94 -10.86
N LYS A 56 1.99 7.37 -11.87
CA LYS A 56 2.04 6.75 -13.21
C LYS A 56 2.93 5.52 -13.23
N ASN A 57 2.68 4.58 -14.13
CA ASN A 57 3.51 3.39 -14.34
C ASN A 57 3.76 2.57 -13.06
N VAL A 58 2.77 2.49 -12.17
CA VAL A 58 2.88 1.73 -10.93
C VAL A 58 2.39 0.30 -11.17
N PHE A 59 3.23 -0.67 -10.80
CA PHE A 59 2.92 -2.08 -10.84
C PHE A 59 2.86 -2.65 -9.42
N ILE A 60 1.74 -3.28 -9.07
CA ILE A 60 1.52 -3.97 -7.78
C ILE A 60 1.26 -5.44 -8.06
N ASN A 61 2.16 -6.30 -7.60
CA ASN A 61 2.02 -7.73 -7.81
C ASN A 61 1.06 -8.38 -6.78
N HIS A 62 0.79 -9.67 -6.96
CA HIS A 62 -0.22 -10.41 -6.21
C HIS A 62 0.01 -10.46 -4.69
N ALA A 63 -1.09 -10.58 -3.96
CA ALA A 63 -1.17 -10.77 -2.52
C ALA A 63 -0.52 -9.65 -1.69
N CYS A 64 -0.49 -8.42 -2.21
CA CYS A 64 -0.01 -7.26 -1.45
C CYS A 64 -1.06 -6.76 -0.45
N THR A 65 -0.60 -6.30 0.72
CA THR A 65 -1.44 -5.74 1.79
C THR A 65 -1.02 -4.32 2.15
N PHE A 66 -1.89 -3.34 1.93
CA PHE A 66 -1.65 -1.93 2.24
C PHE A 66 -2.56 -1.47 3.39
N MET A 67 -2.04 -1.54 4.62
CA MET A 67 -2.73 -1.06 5.83
C MET A 67 -2.58 0.47 5.90
N ASP A 68 -3.55 1.18 5.34
CA ASP A 68 -3.59 2.64 5.17
C ASP A 68 -4.39 3.35 6.28
N ARG A 69 -4.75 2.64 7.36
CA ARG A 69 -5.45 3.21 8.52
C ARG A 69 -4.62 4.22 9.31
N GLY A 70 -3.31 4.03 9.37
CA GLY A 70 -2.37 4.86 10.12
C GLY A 70 -1.86 6.08 9.36
N GLY A 71 -2.37 6.39 8.17
CA GLY A 71 -2.01 7.61 7.45
C GLY A 71 -1.91 7.40 5.95
N VAL A 72 -1.52 8.47 5.26
CA VAL A 72 -1.42 8.46 3.80
C VAL A 72 -0.30 7.54 3.34
N LEU A 73 -0.61 6.64 2.41
CA LEU A 73 0.35 5.83 1.69
C LEU A 73 0.50 6.41 0.28
N THR A 74 1.65 7.03 0.00
CA THR A 74 1.94 7.62 -1.32
C THR A 74 2.92 6.74 -2.08
N ILE A 75 2.54 6.35 -3.29
CA ILE A 75 3.36 5.61 -4.24
C ILE A 75 3.57 6.53 -5.45
N GLU A 76 4.81 6.99 -5.65
CA GLU A 76 5.17 7.82 -6.80
C GLU A 76 5.26 7.02 -8.10
N ASP A 77 5.61 7.70 -9.18
CA ASP A 77 5.67 7.11 -10.52
C ASP A 77 6.75 6.03 -10.66
N ASP A 78 6.60 5.14 -11.64
CA ASP A 78 7.60 4.14 -12.04
C ASP A 78 7.97 3.15 -10.90
N VAL A 79 7.06 2.94 -9.95
CA VAL A 79 7.26 2.01 -8.84
C VAL A 79 6.83 0.60 -9.20
N LYS A 80 7.66 -0.39 -8.83
CA LYS A 80 7.34 -1.82 -8.96
C LYS A 80 7.33 -2.47 -7.59
N ILE A 81 6.19 -3.07 -7.23
CA ILE A 81 5.99 -3.74 -5.94
C ILE A 81 5.87 -5.24 -6.19
N GLY A 82 6.83 -6.00 -5.67
CA GLY A 82 6.86 -7.45 -5.74
C GLY A 82 5.69 -8.11 -4.98
N PRO A 83 5.49 -9.41 -5.17
CA PRO A 83 4.34 -10.09 -4.57
C PRO A 83 4.47 -10.20 -3.05
N LYS A 84 3.34 -10.29 -2.35
CA LYS A 84 3.26 -10.42 -0.88
C LYS A 84 3.88 -9.26 -0.10
N VAL A 85 4.03 -8.07 -0.70
CA VAL A 85 4.54 -6.90 0.00
C VAL A 85 3.49 -6.33 0.95
N ASN A 86 3.93 -5.95 2.14
CA ASN A 86 3.08 -5.34 3.16
C ASN A 86 3.53 -3.90 3.44
N LEU A 87 2.65 -2.92 3.22
CA LEU A 87 2.90 -1.51 3.54
C LEU A 87 1.98 -1.10 4.69
N ILE A 88 2.55 -0.82 5.87
CA ILE A 88 1.79 -0.68 7.12
C ILE A 88 2.06 0.70 7.73
N THR A 89 1.04 1.57 7.67
CA THR A 89 1.10 2.95 8.18
C THR A 89 0.78 3.05 9.67
N SER A 90 0.14 2.03 10.24
CA SER A 90 -0.22 1.95 11.66
C SER A 90 0.86 1.21 12.46
N ASN A 91 1.06 1.65 13.70
CA ASN A 91 1.90 0.96 14.68
C ASN A 91 1.35 1.16 16.10
N HIS A 92 1.98 0.57 17.11
CA HIS A 92 1.63 0.74 18.52
C HIS A 92 2.82 1.21 19.33
N PRO A 93 2.62 2.00 20.41
CA PRO A 93 3.70 2.36 21.31
C PRO A 93 4.40 1.12 21.89
N LEU A 94 5.72 1.20 22.01
CA LEU A 94 6.53 0.11 22.56
C LEU A 94 6.19 -0.17 24.04
N ASN A 95 5.86 0.88 24.80
CA ASN A 95 5.47 0.75 26.20
C ASN A 95 4.14 -0.02 26.30
N PRO A 96 4.11 -1.19 26.97
CA PRO A 96 2.89 -1.98 27.13
C PRO A 96 1.70 -1.21 27.71
N SER A 97 1.93 -0.25 28.62
CA SER A 97 0.86 0.54 29.23
C SER A 97 0.09 1.39 28.21
N HIS A 98 0.74 1.74 27.09
CA HIS A 98 0.19 2.60 26.04
C HIS A 98 -0.15 1.83 24.75
N ARG A 99 0.02 0.50 24.72
CA ARG A 99 -0.10 -0.32 23.50
C ARG A 99 -1.50 -0.28 22.86
N ARG A 100 -2.54 0.10 23.61
CA ARG A 100 -3.90 0.30 23.08
C ARG A 100 -4.00 1.51 22.13
N ALA A 101 -3.07 2.45 22.20
CA ALA A 101 -3.03 3.56 21.26
C ALA A 101 -2.51 3.12 19.89
N ILE A 102 -2.99 3.76 18.83
CA ILE A 102 -2.48 3.59 17.47
C ILE A 102 -1.58 4.78 17.14
N MET A 103 -0.38 4.49 16.68
CA MET A 103 0.53 5.46 16.09
C MET A 103 0.33 5.45 14.58
N SER A 104 0.18 6.65 14.03
CA SER A 104 -0.12 6.88 12.63
C SER A 104 1.05 7.57 11.96
N THR A 105 1.67 6.90 10.98
CA THR A 105 2.79 7.47 10.23
C THR A 105 2.63 7.21 8.73
N PRO A 106 2.72 8.24 7.87
CA PRO A 106 2.63 8.06 6.43
C PRO A 106 3.82 7.27 5.89
N ILE A 107 3.60 6.54 4.79
CA ILE A 107 4.65 5.89 4.00
C ILE A 107 4.73 6.57 2.64
N TRP A 108 5.95 6.78 2.16
CA TRP A 108 6.19 7.38 0.85
C TRP A 108 7.17 6.52 0.06
N VAL A 109 6.64 5.77 -0.91
CA VAL A 109 7.42 5.02 -1.89
C VAL A 109 7.79 5.97 -3.02
N LYS A 110 9.10 6.19 -3.19
CA LYS A 110 9.64 7.18 -4.12
C LYS A 110 9.67 6.68 -5.57
N ARG A 111 9.79 7.62 -6.51
CA ARG A 111 9.86 7.32 -7.93
C ARG A 111 10.93 6.28 -8.24
N ASN A 112 10.65 5.37 -9.18
CA ASN A 112 11.61 4.36 -9.66
C ASN A 112 12.07 3.36 -8.59
N VAL A 113 11.27 3.14 -7.55
CA VAL A 113 11.59 2.17 -6.50
C VAL A 113 11.10 0.78 -6.90
N LEU A 114 11.95 -0.21 -6.67
CA LEU A 114 11.59 -1.63 -6.70
C LEU A 114 11.54 -2.18 -5.27
N ILE A 115 10.38 -2.69 -4.86
CA ILE A 115 10.20 -3.41 -3.59
C ILE A 115 10.21 -4.91 -3.87
N GLY A 116 11.11 -5.65 -3.24
CA GLY A 116 11.25 -7.09 -3.42
C GLY A 116 10.07 -7.87 -2.83
N ALA A 117 9.91 -9.11 -3.28
CA ALA A 117 8.87 -10.01 -2.81
C ALA A 117 8.89 -10.18 -1.27
N ALA A 118 7.69 -10.29 -0.68
CA ALA A 118 7.47 -10.50 0.76
C ALA A 118 8.07 -9.44 1.70
N ALA A 119 8.49 -8.28 1.18
CA ALA A 119 8.99 -7.21 2.02
C ALA A 119 7.86 -6.61 2.87
N THR A 120 8.15 -6.34 4.15
CA THR A 120 7.23 -5.64 5.05
C THR A 120 7.83 -4.31 5.47
N VAL A 121 7.06 -3.25 5.25
CA VAL A 121 7.47 -1.86 5.42
C VAL A 121 6.54 -1.24 6.43
N PHE A 122 7.12 -0.79 7.53
CA PHE A 122 6.41 -0.09 8.58
C PHE A 122 7.33 0.95 9.20
N THR A 123 6.74 1.97 9.79
CA THR A 123 7.49 3.04 10.43
C THR A 123 7.86 2.63 11.86
N ARG A 124 9.11 2.89 12.27
CA ARG A 124 9.55 2.71 13.66
C ARG A 124 8.92 3.79 14.54
N CYS A 125 8.65 3.46 15.81
CA CYS A 125 8.06 4.37 16.80
C CYS A 125 8.85 5.68 17.08
N ASN A 126 10.07 5.84 16.54
CA ASN A 126 10.83 7.08 16.68
C ASN A 126 10.57 8.00 15.47
N TYR A 127 9.65 8.93 15.68
CA TYR A 127 9.35 10.07 14.82
C TYR A 127 10.64 10.80 14.42
N ARG A 128 10.92 10.87 13.10
CA ARG A 128 11.57 12.01 12.41
C ARG A 128 11.89 11.77 10.94
N ARG A 129 11.72 10.56 10.38
CA ARG A 129 12.06 10.32 8.96
C ARG A 129 10.92 9.65 8.21
N LYS A 130 10.53 10.25 7.08
CA LYS A 130 9.77 9.60 6.02
C LYS A 130 10.55 8.34 5.65
N LEU A 131 9.96 7.15 5.77
CA LEU A 131 10.61 5.93 5.34
C LEU A 131 10.58 5.91 3.80
N CYS A 132 11.67 6.40 3.19
CA CYS A 132 11.95 6.22 1.78
C CYS A 132 12.59 4.84 1.61
N LEU A 133 11.87 3.90 0.99
CA LEU A 133 12.49 2.68 0.50
C LEU A 133 13.14 3.02 -0.83
N GLY A 134 14.43 3.30 -0.83
CA GLY A 134 15.25 3.19 -2.03
C GLY A 134 15.84 1.80 -2.07
N SER A 135 15.65 1.09 -3.19
CA SER A 135 16.23 -0.19 -3.60
C SER A 135 15.97 -1.43 -2.73
N CYS A 136 15.41 -2.46 -3.37
CA CYS A 136 15.60 -3.87 -3.08
C CYS A 136 16.90 -4.18 -2.31
N SER A 137 16.77 -4.97 -1.24
CA SER A 137 17.78 -5.30 -0.23
C SER A 137 18.16 -4.12 0.70
N CYS A 138 17.69 -4.18 1.94
CA CYS A 138 18.40 -3.55 3.04
C CYS A 138 19.78 -4.23 3.17
N ARG A 139 20.77 -3.77 2.42
CA ARG A 139 22.17 -3.85 2.79
C ARG A 139 22.65 -2.45 3.12
N TYR A 140 23.00 -2.23 4.39
CA TYR A 140 24.23 -1.51 4.66
C TYR A 140 25.35 -2.53 4.40
N ALA A 141 25.92 -2.46 3.20
CA ALA A 141 27.23 -3.00 2.81
C ALA A 141 27.63 -2.27 1.53
#